data_AF-A0AAW1H7L5-F1
#
_entry.id   AF-A0AAW1H7L5-F1
#
_cell.length_a   1.000
_cell.length_b   1.000
_cell.length_c   1.000
_cell.angle_alpha   90.00
_cell.angle_beta   90.00
_cell.angle_gamma   90.00
#
_symmetry.space_group_name_H-M   'P 1'
#
loop_
_entity.id
_entity.type
_entity.pdbx_description
1 polymer ?
#
loop_
_entity_poly.entity_id
_entity_poly.type
_entity_poly.pdbx_seq_one_letter_code
_entity_poly.pdbx_strand_id
1 'polypeptide(L)'
;MEDSIATSCSTSSQSHPDSGFICLVCQKQYSQYTCPRCNTRYCSLPCYKSHSLRCTESFMRENVMDEMKQLRPDDQSKKKMMDILKRFHAEDEENSMDEDEMTLSEDTVQKVLSGVELHYEDLSAEEKKLFRRAVTTGELSKLIEPWEPWWLKPSARTISLSDGGARLIQPLVSDEPSTLPQAESTEVPPGPETPLPPLKKLTSVEPSPLLAIHMVDILYSYCFTLRLYNGDWQSDCVGASMVVVSVSSVLGQGVQPESMLEAVSNCLEQTCSPAFRHMGGLQFGFGLLDDVTSLISLGGAALVCALCDLHRMIEAAQRELKFEKPRKTNKTEMKRKLKSAERKVFFIMCWVHEQPEDVWPSLSALINAEKASQLEYRGNDKKSLATNLKTNKGNKSLIEEA
;
A
#
# COMPACT_ATOMS: atom_id res chain seq x y z
N MET A 1 9.40 -61.27 -25.73
CA MET A 1 10.70 -61.46 -26.40
C MET A 1 11.37 -60.11 -26.34
N GLU A 2 12.19 -59.97 -25.31
CA GLU A 2 13.28 -59.01 -25.26
C GLU A 2 14.26 -59.33 -26.40
N ASP A 3 14.99 -58.33 -26.87
CA ASP A 3 16.41 -58.56 -27.10
C ASP A 3 17.23 -57.33 -26.67
N SER A 4 18.24 -57.67 -25.90
CA SER A 4 19.19 -56.84 -25.16
C SER A 4 20.26 -56.21 -26.05
N ILE A 5 20.82 -55.07 -25.64
CA ILE A 5 22.27 -54.85 -25.70
C ILE A 5 22.72 -54.24 -24.37
N ALA A 6 23.62 -54.95 -23.71
CA ALA A 6 24.25 -54.60 -22.44
C ALA A 6 25.60 -53.90 -22.65
N THR A 7 25.98 -53.01 -21.72
CA THR A 7 27.38 -52.95 -21.26
C THR A 7 27.42 -52.51 -19.78
N SER A 8 28.02 -53.37 -18.98
CA SER A 8 28.26 -53.39 -17.53
C SER A 8 29.47 -52.51 -17.15
N CYS A 9 29.39 -51.71 -16.07
CA CYS A 9 29.81 -51.98 -14.68
C CYS A 9 31.22 -51.45 -14.33
N SER A 10 31.31 -50.57 -13.33
CA SER A 10 32.44 -50.44 -12.38
C SER A 10 32.05 -49.48 -11.25
N THR A 11 31.33 -49.98 -10.24
CA THR A 11 31.25 -49.32 -8.92
C THR A 11 31.63 -50.34 -7.85
N SER A 12 32.85 -50.19 -7.36
CA SER A 12 33.44 -50.81 -6.17
C SER A 12 34.42 -49.76 -5.67
N SER A 13 34.57 -49.35 -4.42
CA SER A 13 33.95 -49.65 -3.13
C SER A 13 34.49 -48.56 -2.19
N GLN A 14 33.69 -48.17 -1.18
CA GLN A 14 34.12 -47.87 0.21
C GLN A 14 35.10 -46.68 0.43
N SER A 15 34.66 -45.57 1.03
CA SER A 15 34.50 -45.30 2.48
C SER A 15 35.68 -44.48 3.04
N HIS A 16 35.43 -43.24 3.48
CA HIS A 16 35.56 -42.79 4.87
C HIS A 16 35.40 -41.25 4.97
N PRO A 17 34.97 -40.75 6.15
CA PRO A 17 34.41 -39.43 6.33
C PRO A 17 35.55 -38.43 6.55
N ASP A 18 35.66 -37.43 5.68
CA ASP A 18 36.61 -36.36 5.93
C ASP A 18 35.89 -35.02 5.91
N SER A 19 35.81 -34.43 7.11
CA SER A 19 35.33 -33.08 7.40
C SER A 19 34.18 -32.58 6.51
N GLY A 20 32.96 -33.01 6.82
CA GLY A 20 31.76 -32.57 6.10
C GLY A 20 31.67 -31.04 6.09
N PHE A 21 31.93 -30.42 4.93
CA PHE A 21 31.69 -29.00 4.75
C PHE A 21 30.18 -28.74 4.73
N ILE A 22 29.75 -27.68 5.40
CA ILE A 22 28.33 -27.33 5.46
C ILE A 22 27.88 -26.78 4.10
N CYS A 23 26.67 -27.13 3.67
CA CYS A 23 26.05 -26.57 2.47
C CYS A 23 25.99 -25.04 2.58
N LEU A 24 26.64 -24.33 1.65
CA LEU A 24 26.71 -22.86 1.67
C LEU A 24 25.40 -22.19 1.25
N VAL A 25 24.44 -22.96 0.73
CA VAL A 25 23.15 -22.45 0.25
C VAL A 25 22.09 -22.49 1.34
N CYS A 26 21.97 -23.62 2.05
CA CYS A 26 20.93 -23.79 3.06
C CYS A 26 21.46 -23.81 4.50
N GLN A 27 22.76 -24.04 4.69
CA GLN A 27 23.45 -24.13 5.99
C GLN A 27 22.83 -25.13 6.99
N LYS A 28 21.99 -26.05 6.51
CA LYS A 28 21.22 -26.99 7.35
C LYS A 28 21.77 -28.41 7.37
N GLN A 29 22.61 -28.76 6.40
CA GLN A 29 23.17 -30.11 6.25
C GLN A 29 24.52 -30.08 5.52
N TYR A 30 25.25 -31.17 5.58
CA TYR A 30 26.53 -31.34 4.90
C TYR A 30 26.38 -31.31 3.37
N SER A 31 27.33 -30.69 2.68
CA SER A 31 27.37 -30.67 1.22
C SER A 31 27.74 -32.04 0.67
N GLN A 32 27.01 -32.49 -0.34
CA GLN A 32 27.29 -33.74 -1.06
C GLN A 32 27.87 -33.47 -2.46
N TYR A 33 27.71 -32.25 -2.97
CA TYR A 33 28.05 -31.88 -4.34
C TYR A 33 28.67 -30.48 -4.38
N THR A 34 29.41 -30.18 -5.46
CA THR A 34 30.04 -28.88 -5.68
C THR A 34 29.73 -28.40 -7.09
N CYS A 35 29.31 -27.14 -7.22
CA CYS A 35 28.98 -26.57 -8.53
C CYS A 35 30.26 -26.40 -9.36
N PRO A 36 30.34 -26.95 -10.58
CA PRO A 36 31.56 -26.92 -11.38
C PRO A 36 31.92 -25.52 -11.91
N ARG A 37 30.97 -24.57 -11.90
CA ARG A 37 31.18 -23.21 -12.43
C ARG A 37 31.67 -22.21 -11.40
N CYS A 38 31.13 -22.28 -10.19
CA CYS A 38 31.42 -21.30 -9.12
C CYS A 38 32.03 -21.95 -7.88
N ASN A 39 32.25 -23.26 -7.89
CA ASN A 39 32.80 -24.05 -6.80
C ASN A 39 31.98 -24.00 -5.48
N THR A 40 30.71 -23.58 -5.56
CA THR A 40 29.82 -23.52 -4.40
C THR A 40 29.36 -24.92 -4.00
N ARG A 41 29.53 -25.25 -2.72
CA ARG A 41 29.16 -26.55 -2.15
C ARG A 41 27.69 -26.59 -1.76
N TYR A 42 26.97 -27.62 -2.20
CA TYR A 42 25.53 -27.79 -1.97
C TYR A 42 25.17 -29.24 -1.61
N CYS A 43 24.02 -29.40 -0.96
CA CYS A 43 23.57 -30.70 -0.45
C CYS A 43 22.60 -31.46 -1.38
N SER A 44 21.86 -30.74 -2.25
CA SER A 44 20.79 -31.33 -3.06
C SER A 44 20.43 -30.46 -4.25
N LEU A 45 19.70 -31.02 -5.22
CA LEU A 45 19.23 -30.32 -6.42
C LEU A 45 18.44 -29.02 -6.13
N PRO A 46 17.57 -28.93 -5.10
CA PRO A 46 16.96 -27.65 -4.73
C PRO A 46 17.98 -26.56 -4.39
N CYS A 47 19.03 -26.89 -3.64
CA CYS A 47 20.10 -25.96 -3.32
C CYS A 47 20.94 -25.62 -4.57
N TYR A 48 21.09 -26.56 -5.50
CA TYR A 48 21.68 -26.26 -6.81
C TYR A 48 20.81 -25.28 -7.60
N LYS A 49 19.48 -25.37 -7.57
CA LYS A 49 18.62 -24.42 -8.29
C LYS A 49 18.62 -23.01 -7.69
N SER A 50 18.87 -22.88 -6.39
CA SER A 50 18.78 -21.60 -5.67
C SER A 50 20.12 -20.91 -5.40
N HIS A 51 21.28 -21.55 -5.66
CA HIS A 51 22.58 -20.98 -5.28
C HIS A 51 23.02 -19.77 -6.10
N SER A 52 22.74 -19.76 -7.41
CA SER A 52 23.07 -18.65 -8.31
C SER A 52 22.31 -18.81 -9.62
N LEU A 53 21.40 -17.87 -9.90
CA LEU A 53 20.64 -17.79 -11.15
C LEU A 53 21.55 -17.84 -12.38
N ARG A 54 22.71 -17.18 -12.33
CA ARG A 54 23.68 -17.16 -13.43
C ARG A 54 24.30 -18.53 -13.74
N CYS A 55 24.45 -19.41 -12.74
CA CYS A 55 25.06 -20.73 -12.94
C CYS A 55 24.02 -21.76 -13.40
N THR A 56 22.78 -21.64 -12.90
CA THR A 56 21.67 -22.54 -13.26
C THR A 56 21.12 -22.22 -14.64
N GLU A 57 20.95 -20.93 -14.97
CA GLU A 57 20.49 -20.49 -16.28
C GLU A 57 21.50 -20.82 -17.38
N SER A 58 22.80 -20.56 -17.15
CA SER A 58 23.85 -20.87 -18.14
C SER A 58 23.94 -22.36 -18.43
N PHE A 59 23.81 -23.22 -17.42
CA PHE A 59 23.80 -24.68 -17.60
C PHE A 59 22.56 -25.17 -18.34
N MET A 60 21.36 -24.67 -17.97
CA MET A 60 20.13 -25.03 -18.67
C MET A 60 20.13 -24.54 -20.13
N ARG A 61 20.63 -23.34 -20.37
CA ARG A 61 20.77 -22.75 -21.71
C ARG A 61 21.72 -23.57 -22.58
N GLU A 62 22.88 -23.96 -22.07
CA GLU A 62 23.82 -24.80 -22.82
C GLU A 62 23.23 -26.18 -23.12
N ASN A 63 22.53 -26.80 -22.17
CA ASN A 63 21.89 -28.09 -22.37
C ASN A 63 20.79 -28.02 -23.46
N VAL A 64 19.96 -26.97 -23.43
CA VAL A 64 18.91 -26.74 -24.45
C VAL A 64 19.52 -26.40 -25.81
N MET A 65 20.60 -25.62 -25.85
CA MET A 65 21.29 -25.28 -27.09
C MET A 65 21.96 -26.50 -27.74
N ASP A 66 22.55 -27.38 -26.94
CA ASP A 66 23.18 -28.59 -27.47
C ASP A 66 22.14 -29.62 -27.92
N GLU A 67 21.00 -29.72 -27.23
CA GLU A 67 19.87 -30.54 -27.68
C GLU A 67 19.24 -29.99 -28.97
N MET A 68 19.11 -28.66 -29.11
CA MET A 68 18.68 -28.03 -30.35
C MET A 68 19.69 -28.16 -31.51
N LYS A 69 21.00 -28.20 -31.25
CA LYS A 69 22.01 -28.46 -32.29
C LYS A 69 21.97 -29.91 -32.80
N GLN A 70 21.56 -30.86 -31.96
CA GLN A 70 21.38 -32.25 -32.36
C GLN A 70 20.12 -32.45 -33.21
N LEU A 71 19.10 -31.61 -33.01
CA LEU A 71 17.92 -31.51 -33.87
C LEU A 71 18.22 -30.64 -35.11
N ARG A 72 18.97 -31.16 -36.09
CA ARG A 72 19.07 -30.51 -37.41
C ARG A 72 17.72 -30.65 -38.15
N PRO A 73 16.96 -29.57 -38.40
CA PRO A 73 15.73 -29.67 -39.16
C PRO A 73 16.08 -29.85 -40.64
N ASP A 74 15.46 -30.82 -41.29
CA ASP A 74 15.52 -31.00 -42.75
C ASP A 74 15.06 -29.71 -43.48
N ASP A 75 15.66 -29.41 -44.63
CA ASP A 75 15.39 -28.17 -45.38
C ASP A 75 13.92 -28.08 -45.82
N GLN A 76 13.25 -29.22 -45.97
CA GLN A 76 11.83 -29.30 -46.27
C GLN A 76 10.95 -28.84 -45.10
N SER A 77 11.38 -29.09 -43.85
CA SER A 77 10.69 -28.66 -42.63
C SER A 77 10.86 -27.15 -42.40
N LYS A 78 12.04 -26.60 -42.70
CA LYS A 78 12.25 -25.14 -42.68
C LYS A 78 11.39 -24.43 -43.72
N LYS A 79 11.28 -25.00 -44.92
CA LYS A 79 10.45 -24.42 -45.99
C LYS A 79 8.96 -24.45 -45.62
N LYS A 80 8.48 -25.53 -45.01
CA LYS A 80 7.10 -25.61 -44.48
C LYS A 80 6.86 -24.63 -43.33
N MET A 81 7.81 -24.48 -42.40
CA MET A 81 7.72 -23.51 -41.31
C MET A 81 7.70 -22.06 -41.83
N MET A 82 8.51 -21.75 -42.84
CA MET A 82 8.51 -20.45 -43.52
C MET A 82 7.20 -20.18 -44.26
N ASP A 83 6.59 -21.19 -44.88
CA ASP A 83 5.28 -21.07 -45.51
C ASP A 83 4.15 -20.86 -44.50
N ILE A 84 4.22 -21.52 -43.34
CA ILE A 84 3.28 -21.32 -42.23
C ILE A 84 3.41 -19.89 -41.67
N LEU A 85 4.64 -19.41 -41.45
CA LEU A 85 4.90 -18.04 -40.99
C LEU A 85 4.39 -17.00 -41.99
N LYS A 86 4.57 -17.24 -43.31
CA LYS A 86 4.04 -16.35 -44.35
C LYS A 86 2.52 -16.33 -44.41
N ARG A 87 1.85 -17.48 -44.21
CA ARG A 87 0.39 -17.51 -44.10
C ARG A 87 -0.10 -16.79 -42.85
N PHE A 88 0.57 -16.99 -41.73
CA PHE A 88 0.20 -16.32 -40.48
C PHE A 88 0.35 -14.80 -40.58
N HIS A 89 1.42 -14.30 -41.20
CA HIS A 89 1.57 -12.86 -41.47
C HIS A 89 0.56 -12.31 -42.47
N ALA A 90 0.15 -13.09 -43.48
CA ALA A 90 -0.87 -12.66 -44.43
C ALA A 90 -2.28 -12.68 -43.80
N GLU A 91 -2.57 -13.63 -42.91
CA GLU A 91 -3.81 -13.70 -42.13
C GLU A 91 -3.85 -12.63 -41.02
N ASP A 92 -2.70 -12.27 -40.42
CA ASP A 92 -2.57 -11.13 -39.51
C ASP A 92 -2.76 -9.80 -40.24
N GLU A 93 -2.30 -9.65 -41.50
CA GLU A 93 -2.55 -8.45 -42.32
C GLU A 93 -4.04 -8.31 -42.73
N GLU A 94 -4.77 -9.40 -42.97
CA GLU A 94 -6.23 -9.37 -43.24
C GLU A 94 -7.09 -9.24 -41.97
N ASN A 95 -6.61 -9.69 -40.80
CA ASN A 95 -7.25 -9.44 -39.49
C ASN A 95 -6.78 -8.14 -38.81
N SER A 96 -5.80 -7.44 -39.38
CA SER A 96 -5.34 -6.11 -38.95
C SER A 96 -6.25 -4.99 -39.46
N MET A 97 -7.35 -5.31 -40.15
CA MET A 97 -8.39 -4.34 -40.52
C MET A 97 -9.41 -4.07 -39.39
N ASP A 98 -9.17 -4.54 -38.17
CA ASP A 98 -9.67 -3.91 -36.94
C ASP A 98 -8.55 -3.00 -36.36
N GLU A 99 -8.13 -2.02 -37.15
CA GLU A 99 -7.60 -0.76 -36.64
C GLU A 99 -8.76 0.00 -35.94
N ASP A 100 -9.26 -0.54 -34.82
CA ASP A 100 -9.68 0.31 -33.71
C ASP A 100 -8.39 0.90 -33.11
N GLU A 101 -7.71 1.71 -33.92
CA GLU A 101 -6.66 2.59 -33.49
C GLU A 101 -7.29 3.44 -32.38
N MET A 102 -6.89 3.18 -31.13
CA MET A 102 -7.35 3.86 -29.93
C MET A 102 -6.91 5.32 -29.95
N THR A 103 -7.45 6.06 -30.90
CA THR A 103 -7.14 7.43 -31.21
C THR A 103 -8.05 8.30 -30.36
N LEU A 104 -7.44 9.23 -29.64
CA LEU A 104 -8.18 10.34 -29.05
C LEU A 104 -8.91 11.05 -30.19
N SER A 105 -10.12 11.54 -29.91
CA SER A 105 -10.85 12.33 -30.91
C SER A 105 -10.01 13.53 -31.35
N GLU A 106 -10.14 13.92 -32.62
CA GLU A 106 -9.40 15.06 -33.20
C GLU A 106 -9.61 16.34 -32.38
N ASP A 107 -10.81 16.55 -31.84
CA ASP A 107 -11.16 17.62 -30.92
C ASP A 107 -10.33 17.58 -29.62
N THR A 108 -10.17 16.41 -29.01
CA THR A 108 -9.36 16.21 -27.80
C THR A 108 -7.88 16.47 -28.10
N VAL A 109 -7.36 15.96 -29.22
CA VAL A 109 -5.97 16.19 -29.64
C VAL A 109 -5.70 17.68 -29.87
N GLN A 110 -6.61 18.39 -30.54
CA GLN A 110 -6.48 19.81 -30.80
C GLN A 110 -6.54 20.66 -29.51
N LYS A 111 -7.35 20.26 -28.52
CA LYS A 111 -7.37 20.89 -27.19
C LYS A 111 -6.06 20.69 -26.43
N VAL A 112 -5.48 19.49 -26.46
CA VAL A 112 -4.16 19.23 -25.86
C VAL A 112 -3.08 20.08 -26.53
N LEU A 113 -3.06 20.12 -27.88
CA LEU A 113 -2.06 20.87 -28.64
C LEU A 113 -2.18 22.39 -28.46
N SER A 114 -3.38 22.89 -28.15
CA SER A 114 -3.61 24.30 -27.82
C SER A 114 -3.27 24.66 -26.38
N GLY A 115 -2.84 23.69 -25.56
CA GLY A 115 -2.41 23.90 -24.18
C GLY A 115 -3.56 24.13 -23.20
N VAL A 116 -4.79 23.74 -23.56
CA VAL A 116 -5.96 23.84 -22.69
C VAL A 116 -5.95 22.67 -21.71
N GLU A 117 -6.17 22.94 -20.42
CA GLU A 117 -6.38 21.89 -19.42
C GLU A 117 -7.67 21.12 -19.74
N LEU A 118 -7.54 19.80 -19.92
CA LEU A 118 -8.66 18.90 -20.16
C LEU A 118 -9.20 18.35 -18.85
N HIS A 119 -10.49 18.50 -18.62
CA HIS A 119 -11.18 17.83 -17.53
C HIS A 119 -11.79 16.50 -17.97
N TYR A 120 -12.04 15.60 -17.01
CA TYR A 120 -12.67 14.31 -17.28
C TYR A 120 -14.04 14.48 -17.97
N GLU A 121 -14.75 15.57 -17.66
CA GLU A 121 -16.04 15.91 -18.26
C GLU A 121 -15.97 16.19 -19.76
N ASP A 122 -14.84 16.72 -20.25
CA ASP A 122 -14.62 17.12 -21.64
C ASP A 122 -14.42 15.94 -22.60
N LEU A 123 -14.12 14.76 -22.05
CA LEU A 123 -13.89 13.54 -22.82
C LEU A 123 -15.21 12.98 -23.38
N SER A 124 -15.13 12.38 -24.58
CA SER A 124 -16.21 11.62 -25.19
C SER A 124 -16.59 10.39 -24.34
N ALA A 125 -17.77 9.80 -24.59
CA ALA A 125 -18.19 8.60 -23.85
C ALA A 125 -17.24 7.41 -24.08
N GLU A 126 -16.65 7.33 -25.26
CA GLU A 126 -15.69 6.29 -25.66
C GLU A 126 -14.33 6.51 -25.00
N GLU A 127 -13.83 7.75 -25.02
CA GLU A 127 -12.60 8.15 -24.32
C GLU A 127 -12.72 7.93 -22.80
N LYS A 128 -13.87 8.27 -22.20
CA LYS A 128 -14.16 7.97 -20.78
C LYS A 128 -14.11 6.47 -20.49
N LYS A 129 -14.60 5.64 -21.41
CA LYS A 129 -14.56 4.17 -21.26
C LYS A 129 -13.12 3.65 -21.37
N LEU A 130 -12.33 4.17 -22.31
CA LEU A 130 -10.92 3.83 -22.45
C LEU A 130 -10.12 4.24 -21.22
N PHE A 131 -10.31 5.47 -20.73
CA PHE A 131 -9.71 5.96 -19.51
C PHE A 131 -10.04 5.07 -18.31
N ARG A 132 -11.33 4.75 -18.08
CA ARG A 132 -11.75 3.83 -17.01
C ARG A 132 -11.14 2.45 -17.15
N ARG A 133 -11.02 1.93 -18.38
CA ARG A 133 -10.35 0.65 -18.63
C ARG A 133 -8.89 0.73 -18.22
N ALA A 134 -8.16 1.76 -18.65
CA ALA A 134 -6.75 1.97 -18.30
C ALA A 134 -6.53 2.17 -16.79
N VAL A 135 -7.47 2.84 -16.09
CA VAL A 135 -7.50 2.91 -14.62
C VAL A 135 -7.67 1.51 -14.01
N THR A 136 -8.60 0.71 -14.52
CA THR A 136 -8.92 -0.62 -13.98
C THR A 136 -7.82 -1.64 -14.27
N THR A 137 -7.17 -1.57 -15.44
CA THR A 137 -6.05 -2.44 -15.81
C THR A 137 -4.74 -2.02 -15.12
N GLY A 138 -4.72 -0.84 -14.49
CA GLY A 138 -3.55 -0.30 -13.80
C GLY A 138 -2.48 0.22 -14.76
N GLU A 139 -2.78 0.40 -16.06
CA GLU A 139 -1.85 0.96 -17.05
C GLU A 139 -1.39 2.37 -16.64
N LEU A 140 -2.30 3.16 -16.07
CA LEU A 140 -2.01 4.52 -15.61
C LEU A 140 -1.23 4.57 -14.29
N SER A 141 -1.07 3.45 -13.57
CA SER A 141 -0.38 3.43 -12.27
C SER A 141 1.07 3.92 -12.36
N LYS A 142 1.74 3.71 -13.49
CA LYS A 142 3.13 4.13 -13.72
C LYS A 142 3.28 5.63 -13.94
N LEU A 143 2.19 6.32 -14.28
CA LEU A 143 2.17 7.76 -14.53
C LEU A 143 1.89 8.56 -13.26
N ILE A 144 1.47 7.89 -12.18
CA ILE A 144 1.17 8.51 -10.90
C ILE A 144 2.42 8.43 -10.02
N GLU A 145 2.95 9.58 -9.63
CA GLU A 145 4.02 9.64 -8.63
C GLU A 145 3.44 9.32 -7.24
N PRO A 146 3.97 8.30 -6.54
CA PRO A 146 3.53 7.99 -5.19
C PRO A 146 3.86 9.15 -4.25
N TRP A 147 2.86 9.61 -3.51
CA TRP A 147 3.04 10.61 -2.48
C TRP A 147 3.86 10.06 -1.34
N GLU A 148 4.92 10.80 -0.98
CA GLU A 148 5.68 10.53 0.22
C GLU A 148 5.02 11.24 1.40
N PRO A 149 4.62 10.50 2.45
CA PRO A 149 3.98 11.11 3.59
C PRO A 149 4.85 12.18 4.25
N TRP A 150 4.24 13.33 4.53
CA TRP A 150 4.96 14.49 5.05
C TRP A 150 5.68 14.20 6.36
N TRP A 151 5.15 13.29 7.19
CA TRP A 151 5.77 12.89 8.47
C TRP A 151 7.04 12.06 8.33
N LEU A 152 7.34 11.54 7.14
CA LEU A 152 8.60 10.85 6.87
C LEU A 152 9.69 11.81 6.38
N LYS A 153 9.31 13.04 5.99
CA LYS A 153 10.24 14.02 5.45
C LYS A 153 11.10 14.67 6.54
N PRO A 154 12.34 15.08 6.23
CA PRO A 154 13.20 15.79 7.18
C PRO A 154 12.58 17.09 7.72
N SER A 155 11.78 17.78 6.88
CA SER A 155 11.07 19.02 7.23
C SER A 155 10.08 18.84 8.39
N ALA A 156 9.58 17.62 8.62
CA ALA A 156 8.69 17.33 9.74
C ALA A 156 9.40 17.37 11.11
N ARG A 157 10.73 17.20 11.15
CA ARG A 157 11.51 17.26 12.40
C ARG A 157 11.76 18.68 12.90
N THR A 158 11.51 19.68 12.06
CA THR A 158 11.74 21.10 12.35
C THR A 158 10.45 21.86 12.68
N ILE A 159 9.31 21.15 12.81
CA ILE A 159 8.02 21.76 13.13
C ILE A 159 8.10 22.39 14.52
N SER A 160 7.74 23.67 14.58
CA SER A 160 7.63 24.41 15.83
C SER A 160 6.39 25.31 15.80
N LEU A 161 5.73 25.40 16.95
CA LEU A 161 4.58 26.26 17.18
C LEU A 161 4.93 27.29 18.25
N SER A 162 4.17 28.39 18.29
CA SER A 162 4.21 29.32 19.43
C SER A 162 3.75 28.63 20.71
N ASP A 163 4.02 29.24 21.87
CA ASP A 163 3.51 28.78 23.17
C ASP A 163 1.98 28.63 23.19
N GLY A 164 1.29 29.42 22.35
CA GLY A 164 -0.15 29.34 22.16
C GLY A 164 -0.61 28.28 21.15
N GLY A 165 0.28 27.50 20.53
CA GLY A 165 -0.06 26.48 19.54
C GLY A 165 -0.35 27.02 18.13
N ALA A 166 -0.15 28.31 17.89
CA ALA A 166 -0.28 28.92 16.56
C ALA A 166 1.02 28.80 15.76
N ARG A 167 0.93 28.73 14.43
CA ARG A 167 2.09 28.71 13.53
C ARG A 167 2.92 29.98 13.66
N LEU A 168 4.25 29.84 13.66
CA LEU A 168 5.19 30.96 13.83
C LEU A 168 5.38 31.79 12.56
N ILE A 169 5.21 31.16 11.38
CA ILE A 169 5.38 31.82 10.08
C ILE A 169 3.99 31.98 9.45
N GLN A 170 3.60 33.21 9.14
CA GLN A 170 2.41 33.51 8.34
C GLN A 170 2.86 34.04 6.97
N PRO A 171 2.30 33.55 5.85
CA PRO A 171 2.48 34.19 4.56
C PRO A 171 2.02 35.64 4.67
N LEU A 172 2.86 36.58 4.23
CA LEU A 172 2.47 37.97 4.12
C LEU A 172 1.37 38.06 3.06
N VAL A 173 0.16 38.46 3.46
CA VAL A 173 -0.90 38.83 2.52
C VAL A 173 -0.35 39.99 1.70
N SER A 174 0.04 39.69 0.47
CA SER A 174 0.52 40.68 -0.48
C SER A 174 -0.70 41.18 -1.23
N ASP A 175 -1.09 42.44 -1.02
CA ASP A 175 -2.22 43.10 -1.71
C ASP A 175 -1.97 43.34 -3.22
N GLU A 176 -0.99 42.67 -3.82
CA GLU A 176 -0.67 42.77 -5.24
C GLU A 176 -1.27 41.57 -5.99
N PRO A 177 -1.98 41.78 -7.12
CA PRO A 177 -2.54 40.72 -7.95
C PRO A 177 -1.40 40.00 -8.67
N SER A 178 -0.76 39.09 -7.95
CA SER A 178 0.34 38.28 -8.44
C SER A 178 -0.24 37.20 -9.36
N THR A 179 0.12 37.27 -10.64
CA THR A 179 -0.26 36.35 -11.73
C THR A 179 0.48 35.01 -11.67
N LEU A 180 0.79 34.51 -10.48
CA LEU A 180 1.41 33.21 -10.28
C LEU A 180 0.39 32.24 -9.64
N PRO A 181 0.25 31.01 -10.17
CA PRO A 181 -0.60 30.01 -9.55
C PRO A 181 -0.21 29.79 -8.09
N GLN A 182 -1.25 29.66 -7.29
CA GLN A 182 -1.28 29.54 -5.84
C GLN A 182 -0.42 28.39 -5.30
N ALA A 183 0.04 28.58 -4.06
CA ALA A 183 0.65 27.59 -3.17
C ALA A 183 2.01 27.05 -3.62
N GLU A 184 3.09 27.71 -3.16
CA GLU A 184 4.27 26.95 -2.78
C GLU A 184 3.79 25.85 -1.80
N SER A 185 3.86 24.60 -2.25
CA SER A 185 3.48 23.43 -1.47
C SER A 185 4.44 23.30 -0.29
N THR A 186 4.13 23.96 0.83
CA THR A 186 4.77 23.63 2.10
C THR A 186 4.60 22.13 2.32
N GLU A 187 5.72 21.41 2.34
CA GLU A 187 5.73 19.95 2.41
C GLU A 187 4.99 19.39 3.63
N VAL A 188 4.90 20.19 4.70
CA VAL A 188 4.20 19.89 5.95
C VAL A 188 2.91 20.71 6.00
N PRO A 189 1.78 20.11 6.40
CA PRO A 189 0.52 20.84 6.52
C PRO A 189 0.65 21.98 7.55
N PRO A 190 0.07 23.16 7.27
CA PRO A 190 0.19 24.30 8.17
C PRO A 190 -0.48 24.02 9.53
N GLY A 191 0.12 24.51 10.61
CA GLY A 191 -0.49 24.50 11.94
C GLY A 191 -1.64 25.52 12.09
N PRO A 192 -2.24 25.62 13.29
CA PRO A 192 -3.32 26.58 13.59
C PRO A 192 -2.89 28.03 13.33
N GLU A 193 -3.79 28.84 12.76
CA GLU A 193 -3.52 30.27 12.53
C GLU A 193 -3.66 31.10 13.80
N THR A 194 -4.57 30.68 14.69
CA THR A 194 -4.86 31.31 15.96
C THR A 194 -4.43 30.43 17.12
N PRO A 195 -4.05 31.01 18.28
CA PRO A 195 -3.73 30.23 19.46
C PRO A 195 -4.85 29.28 19.87
N LEU A 196 -4.49 28.07 20.26
CA LEU A 196 -5.42 27.07 20.76
C LEU A 196 -5.95 27.49 22.14
N PRO A 197 -7.27 27.42 22.37
CA PRO A 197 -7.85 27.74 23.66
C PRO A 197 -7.46 26.67 24.69
N PRO A 198 -7.29 27.05 25.98
CA PRO A 198 -7.12 26.08 27.04
C PRO A 198 -8.31 25.12 27.17
N LEU A 199 -8.07 23.84 27.47
CA LEU A 199 -9.10 22.80 27.63
C LEU A 199 -10.18 23.19 28.65
N LYS A 200 -9.80 23.90 29.72
CA LYS A 200 -10.73 24.39 30.76
C LYS A 200 -11.81 25.32 30.21
N LYS A 201 -11.59 25.94 29.04
CA LYS A 201 -12.61 26.75 28.34
C LYS A 201 -13.57 25.89 27.51
N LEU A 202 -13.15 24.69 27.10
CA LEU A 202 -13.94 23.77 26.28
C LEU A 202 -14.78 22.81 27.12
N THR A 203 -14.29 22.42 28.30
CA THR A 203 -14.98 21.53 29.23
C THR A 203 -14.73 21.93 30.68
N SER A 204 -15.77 21.81 31.50
CA SER A 204 -15.66 21.91 32.97
C SER A 204 -15.32 20.58 33.63
N VAL A 205 -15.47 19.47 32.89
CA VAL A 205 -15.18 18.10 33.36
C VAL A 205 -13.73 17.77 33.04
N GLU A 206 -13.07 17.07 33.97
CA GLU A 206 -11.71 16.60 33.77
C GLU A 206 -11.62 15.71 32.50
N PRO A 207 -10.65 15.95 31.61
CA PRO A 207 -10.49 15.15 30.40
C PRO A 207 -10.26 13.67 30.72
N SER A 208 -10.88 12.77 29.94
CA SER A 208 -10.71 11.33 30.13
C SER A 208 -9.25 10.90 29.96
N PRO A 209 -8.74 9.97 30.78
CA PRO A 209 -7.39 9.41 30.60
C PRO A 209 -7.25 8.62 29.30
N LEU A 210 -8.36 8.26 28.64
CA LEU A 210 -8.38 7.48 27.40
C LEU A 210 -8.18 8.33 26.14
N LEU A 211 -8.01 9.65 26.26
CA LEU A 211 -7.86 10.54 25.10
C LEU A 211 -6.64 10.21 24.24
N ALA A 212 -5.55 9.70 24.84
CA ALA A 212 -4.39 9.21 24.10
C ALA A 212 -4.75 8.03 23.18
N ILE A 213 -5.61 7.11 23.65
CA ILE A 213 -6.08 5.96 22.87
C ILE A 213 -7.01 6.44 21.75
N HIS A 214 -7.90 7.38 22.03
CA HIS A 214 -8.82 7.95 21.04
C HIS A 214 -8.07 8.72 19.95
N MET A 215 -6.99 9.41 20.32
CA MET A 215 -6.09 10.08 19.38
C MET A 215 -5.45 9.09 18.40
N VAL A 216 -5.03 7.91 18.85
CA VAL A 216 -4.43 6.89 17.97
C VAL A 216 -5.41 6.41 16.89
N ASP A 217 -6.67 6.14 17.24
CA ASP A 217 -7.72 5.79 16.27
C ASP A 217 -7.93 6.92 15.23
N ILE A 218 -7.92 8.17 15.68
CA ILE A 218 -8.07 9.34 14.81
C ILE A 218 -6.86 9.51 13.89
N LEU A 219 -5.64 9.46 14.41
CA LEU A 219 -4.42 9.57 13.61
C LEU A 219 -4.30 8.42 12.62
N TYR A 220 -4.71 7.20 13.00
CA TYR A 220 -4.77 6.08 12.08
C TYR A 220 -5.70 6.38 10.91
N SER A 221 -6.91 6.87 11.18
CA SER A 221 -7.88 7.23 10.14
C SER A 221 -7.41 8.38 9.25
N TYR A 222 -6.66 9.35 9.79
CA TYR A 222 -6.02 10.42 9.03
C TYR A 222 -4.92 9.87 8.10
N CYS A 223 -4.01 9.05 8.62
CA CYS A 223 -2.94 8.41 7.83
C CYS A 223 -3.53 7.54 6.72
N PHE A 224 -4.55 6.74 7.05
CA PHE A 224 -5.29 5.92 6.11
C PHE A 224 -5.84 6.76 4.95
N THR A 225 -6.49 7.88 5.29
CA THR A 225 -7.14 8.75 4.30
C THR A 225 -6.10 9.40 3.39
N LEU A 226 -5.00 9.94 3.94
CA LEU A 226 -3.96 10.53 3.12
C LEU A 226 -3.27 9.53 2.21
N ARG A 227 -3.04 8.30 2.67
CA ARG A 227 -2.51 7.24 1.79
C ARG A 227 -3.49 6.85 0.69
N LEU A 228 -4.80 6.84 0.97
CA LEU A 228 -5.83 6.56 -0.02
C LEU A 228 -5.91 7.65 -1.09
N TYR A 229 -5.77 8.92 -0.68
CA TYR A 229 -5.87 10.09 -1.54
C TYR A 229 -4.53 10.56 -2.11
N ASN A 230 -3.45 9.79 -1.95
CA ASN A 230 -2.09 10.16 -2.38
C ASN A 230 -1.70 11.59 -1.92
N GLY A 231 -2.05 11.94 -0.68
CA GLY A 231 -1.79 13.25 -0.08
C GLY A 231 -2.75 14.37 -0.47
N ASP A 232 -3.56 14.23 -1.52
CA ASP A 232 -4.46 15.26 -2.05
C ASP A 232 -5.92 14.99 -1.67
N TRP A 233 -6.25 15.28 -0.41
CA TRP A 233 -7.63 15.18 0.08
C TRP A 233 -8.54 16.29 -0.45
N GLN A 234 -7.97 17.39 -0.96
CA GLN A 234 -8.69 18.54 -1.47
C GLN A 234 -9.45 18.22 -2.77
N SER A 235 -8.96 17.25 -3.54
CA SER A 235 -9.62 16.74 -4.74
C SER A 235 -11.05 16.24 -4.52
N ASP A 236 -11.35 15.72 -3.33
CA ASP A 236 -12.68 15.27 -2.91
C ASP A 236 -12.80 15.35 -1.39
N CYS A 237 -13.02 16.57 -0.89
CA CYS A 237 -13.06 16.86 0.54
C CYS A 237 -14.13 16.03 1.26
N VAL A 238 -15.32 15.90 0.65
CA VAL A 238 -16.45 15.15 1.21
C VAL A 238 -16.13 13.67 1.32
N GLY A 239 -15.62 13.05 0.26
CA GLY A 239 -15.22 11.64 0.29
C GLY A 239 -14.09 11.39 1.27
N ALA A 240 -13.05 12.23 1.27
CA ALA A 240 -11.92 12.10 2.20
C ALA A 240 -12.38 12.16 3.66
N SER A 241 -13.23 13.14 4.00
CA SER A 241 -13.79 13.25 5.34
C SER A 241 -14.70 12.08 5.72
N MET A 242 -15.45 11.53 4.75
CA MET A 242 -16.27 10.35 4.99
C MET A 242 -15.44 9.07 5.14
N VAL A 243 -14.28 8.96 4.50
CA VAL A 243 -13.32 7.88 4.74
C VAL A 243 -12.81 7.94 6.18
N VAL A 244 -12.36 9.10 6.67
CA VAL A 244 -11.96 9.28 8.08
C VAL A 244 -13.05 8.79 9.02
N VAL A 245 -14.28 9.27 8.82
CA VAL A 245 -15.43 8.90 9.67
C VAL A 245 -15.78 7.41 9.57
N SER A 246 -15.55 6.78 8.42
CA SER A 246 -15.83 5.34 8.24
C SER A 246 -14.76 4.46 8.88
N VAL A 247 -13.50 4.89 8.85
CA VAL A 247 -12.36 4.15 9.41
C VAL A 247 -12.26 4.34 10.93
N SER A 248 -12.51 5.55 11.42
CA SER A 248 -12.41 5.88 12.85
C SER A 248 -13.67 5.43 13.61
N SER A 249 -13.48 4.50 14.56
CA SER A 249 -14.56 4.07 15.46
C SER A 249 -14.97 5.21 16.41
N VAL A 250 -14.01 6.06 16.80
CA VAL A 250 -14.20 7.20 17.69
C VAL A 250 -15.01 8.32 17.02
N LEU A 251 -14.71 8.65 15.76
CA LEU A 251 -15.39 9.73 15.03
C LEU A 251 -16.70 9.27 14.40
N GLY A 252 -16.73 8.05 13.84
CA GLY A 252 -17.88 7.53 13.09
C GLY A 252 -19.00 6.96 13.93
N GLN A 253 -18.64 6.08 14.85
CA GLN A 253 -19.59 5.30 15.65
C GLN A 253 -19.74 5.86 17.07
N GLY A 254 -18.79 6.70 17.50
CA GLY A 254 -18.76 7.24 18.85
C GLY A 254 -18.36 6.20 19.89
N VAL A 255 -17.70 5.12 19.47
CA VAL A 255 -17.08 4.13 20.35
C VAL A 255 -16.02 4.83 21.19
N GLN A 256 -15.86 4.37 22.43
CA GLN A 256 -14.85 4.86 23.36
C GLN A 256 -13.92 3.70 23.71
N PRO A 257 -12.92 3.39 22.86
CA PRO A 257 -12.01 2.30 23.14
C PRO A 257 -11.35 2.50 24.51
N GLU A 258 -11.35 1.44 25.32
CA GLU A 258 -10.82 1.45 26.69
C GLU A 258 -9.37 0.94 26.74
N SER A 259 -8.88 0.36 25.64
CA SER A 259 -7.53 -0.18 25.52
C SER A 259 -6.91 0.08 24.16
N MET A 260 -5.58 0.01 24.09
CA MET A 260 -4.85 0.13 22.83
C MET A 260 -5.16 -1.02 21.87
N LEU A 261 -5.27 -2.23 22.40
CA LEU A 261 -5.70 -3.42 21.67
C LEU A 261 -7.04 -3.19 20.96
N GLU A 262 -8.03 -2.64 21.68
CA GLU A 262 -9.36 -2.39 21.12
C GLU A 262 -9.31 -1.35 20.00
N ALA A 263 -8.63 -0.21 20.23
CA ALA A 263 -8.50 0.84 19.22
C ALA A 263 -7.80 0.34 17.94
N VAL A 264 -6.69 -0.39 18.09
CA VAL A 264 -5.94 -0.97 16.97
C VAL A 264 -6.77 -2.04 16.25
N SER A 265 -7.46 -2.91 16.99
CA SER A 265 -8.31 -3.95 16.40
C SER A 265 -9.44 -3.35 15.56
N ASN A 266 -10.13 -2.34 16.09
CA ASN A 266 -11.20 -1.64 15.36
C ASN A 266 -10.66 -1.01 14.06
N CYS A 267 -9.51 -0.35 14.11
CA CYS A 267 -8.86 0.25 12.94
C CYS A 267 -8.48 -0.78 11.87
N LEU A 268 -7.88 -1.91 12.29
CA LEU A 268 -7.48 -2.99 11.41
C LEU A 268 -8.69 -3.71 10.80
N GLU A 269 -9.76 -3.89 11.56
CA GLU A 269 -11.02 -4.46 11.06
C GLU A 269 -11.61 -3.57 9.97
N GLN A 270 -11.70 -2.25 10.19
CA GLN A 270 -12.19 -1.32 9.17
C GLN A 270 -11.32 -1.34 7.92
N THR A 271 -10.00 -1.42 8.08
CA THR A 271 -9.05 -1.53 6.96
C THR A 271 -9.26 -2.81 6.14
N CYS A 272 -9.71 -3.88 6.78
CA CYS A 272 -10.00 -5.16 6.14
C CYS A 272 -11.46 -5.29 5.68
N SER A 273 -12.29 -4.26 5.86
CA SER A 273 -13.69 -4.27 5.46
C SER A 273 -13.86 -4.42 3.94
N PRO A 274 -15.03 -4.85 3.45
CA PRO A 274 -15.29 -4.97 2.02
C PRO A 274 -15.07 -3.67 1.23
N ALA A 275 -15.26 -2.51 1.87
CA ALA A 275 -15.03 -1.20 1.26
C ALA A 275 -13.55 -0.96 0.92
N PHE A 276 -12.64 -1.45 1.77
CA PHE A 276 -11.20 -1.14 1.70
C PHE A 276 -10.31 -2.37 1.43
N ARG A 277 -10.90 -3.54 1.19
CA ARG A 277 -10.18 -4.80 0.92
C ARG A 277 -9.12 -4.73 -0.19
N HIS A 278 -9.29 -3.81 -1.14
CA HIS A 278 -8.38 -3.62 -2.28
C HIS A 278 -7.08 -2.88 -1.91
N MET A 279 -7.02 -2.28 -0.72
CA MET A 279 -5.90 -1.42 -0.28
C MET A 279 -4.72 -2.19 0.33
N GLY A 280 -4.75 -3.53 0.31
CA GLY A 280 -3.65 -4.38 0.83
C GLY A 280 -3.90 -4.99 2.21
N GLY A 281 -5.10 -4.81 2.77
CA GLY A 281 -5.57 -5.47 3.99
C GLY A 281 -4.67 -5.25 5.20
N LEU A 282 -4.45 -6.30 6.01
CA LEU A 282 -3.70 -6.16 7.27
C LEU A 282 -2.25 -5.67 7.10
N GLN A 283 -1.56 -5.97 6.00
CA GLN A 283 -0.19 -5.47 5.81
C GLN A 283 -0.18 -3.95 5.63
N PHE A 284 -1.15 -3.43 4.87
CA PHE A 284 -1.37 -2.01 4.76
C PHE A 284 -1.72 -1.40 6.12
N GLY A 285 -2.63 -2.03 6.88
CA GLY A 285 -2.99 -1.56 8.22
C GLY A 285 -1.81 -1.54 9.20
N PHE A 286 -0.91 -2.52 9.15
CA PHE A 286 0.31 -2.50 9.96
C PHE A 286 1.28 -1.40 9.54
N GLY A 287 1.36 -1.07 8.24
CA GLY A 287 2.12 0.08 7.75
C GLY A 287 1.56 1.41 8.27
N LEU A 288 0.23 1.53 8.35
CA LEU A 288 -0.42 2.69 8.95
C LEU A 288 -0.11 2.85 10.44
N LEU A 289 0.07 1.75 11.19
CA LEU A 289 0.56 1.85 12.57
C LEU A 289 2.00 2.37 12.62
N ASP A 290 2.86 2.06 11.63
CA ASP A 290 4.19 2.67 11.56
C ASP A 290 4.11 4.17 11.27
N ASP A 291 3.15 4.60 10.45
CA ASP A 291 2.90 6.02 10.20
C ASP A 291 2.46 6.76 11.45
N VAL A 292 1.51 6.19 12.19
CA VAL A 292 1.05 6.77 13.47
C VAL A 292 2.19 6.85 14.48
N THR A 293 2.99 5.79 14.61
CA THR A 293 4.19 5.80 15.47
C THR A 293 5.20 6.86 15.01
N SER A 294 5.39 7.03 13.69
CA SER A 294 6.30 8.04 13.15
C SER A 294 5.82 9.45 13.47
N LEU A 295 4.51 9.72 13.31
CA LEU A 295 3.89 10.99 13.67
C LEU A 295 4.02 11.31 15.17
N ILE A 296 3.73 10.34 16.04
CA ILE A 296 3.85 10.52 17.50
C ILE A 296 5.30 10.80 17.89
N SER A 297 6.26 10.17 17.21
CA SER A 297 7.69 10.38 17.48
C SER A 297 8.20 11.76 17.07
N LEU A 298 7.45 12.54 16.28
CA LEU A 298 7.79 13.92 15.92
C LEU A 298 7.40 14.93 17.01
N GLY A 299 6.61 14.54 18.02
CA GLY A 299 6.24 15.37 19.16
C GLY A 299 4.94 16.16 18.98
N GLY A 300 4.59 16.94 20.00
CA GLY A 300 3.28 17.60 20.13
C GLY A 300 2.96 18.54 18.97
N ALA A 301 3.94 19.30 18.49
CA ALA A 301 3.74 20.27 17.40
C ALA A 301 3.32 19.59 16.08
N ALA A 302 3.92 18.46 15.73
CA ALA A 302 3.56 17.70 14.53
C ALA A 302 2.16 17.09 14.65
N LEU A 303 1.81 16.58 15.83
CA LEU A 303 0.47 16.05 16.12
C LEU A 303 -0.60 17.13 16.01
N VAL A 304 -0.33 18.34 16.51
CA VAL A 304 -1.21 19.51 16.34
C VAL A 304 -1.37 19.86 14.86
N CYS A 305 -0.30 19.86 14.06
CA CYS A 305 -0.39 20.10 12.61
C CYS A 305 -1.24 19.03 11.90
N ALA A 306 -1.06 17.75 12.22
CA ALA A 306 -1.84 16.65 11.66
C ALA A 306 -3.34 16.78 11.99
N LEU A 307 -3.68 17.09 13.25
CA LEU A 307 -5.06 17.28 13.69
C LEU A 307 -5.67 18.56 13.11
N CYS A 308 -4.88 19.62 12.93
CA CYS A 308 -5.30 20.84 12.26
C CYS A 308 -5.63 20.58 10.79
N ASP A 309 -4.81 19.78 10.11
CA ASP A 309 -5.06 19.39 8.72
C ASP A 309 -6.32 18.54 8.58
N LEU A 310 -6.51 17.57 9.48
CA LEU A 310 -7.75 16.80 9.54
C LEU A 310 -8.98 17.70 9.83
N HIS A 311 -8.83 18.68 10.71
CA HIS A 311 -9.90 19.64 10.99
C HIS A 311 -10.27 20.44 9.73
N ARG A 312 -9.28 20.95 8.98
CA ARG A 312 -9.49 21.66 7.71
C ARG A 312 -10.18 20.78 6.67
N MET A 313 -9.79 19.51 6.58
CA MET A 313 -10.43 18.53 5.69
C MET A 313 -11.94 18.43 5.98
N ILE A 314 -12.30 18.28 7.26
CA ILE A 314 -13.71 18.21 7.68
C ILE A 314 -14.45 19.53 7.42
N GLU A 315 -13.83 20.69 7.70
CA GLU A 315 -14.42 21.99 7.43
C GLU A 315 -14.68 22.23 5.94
N ALA A 316 -13.76 21.78 5.08
CA ALA A 316 -13.90 21.84 3.62
C ALA A 316 -15.09 21.01 3.14
N ALA A 317 -15.21 19.76 3.61
CA ALA A 317 -16.36 18.91 3.32
C ALA A 317 -17.68 19.54 3.77
N GLN A 318 -17.71 20.15 4.95
CA GLN A 318 -18.90 20.84 5.43
C GLN A 318 -19.27 22.06 4.58
N ARG A 319 -18.28 22.81 4.07
CA ARG A 319 -18.49 23.94 3.15
C ARG A 319 -19.09 23.44 1.84
N GLU A 320 -18.53 22.42 1.21
CA GLU A 320 -19.05 21.85 -0.04
C GLU A 320 -20.49 21.33 0.12
N LEU A 321 -20.77 20.62 1.21
CA LEU A 321 -22.12 20.17 1.55
C LEU A 321 -23.09 21.34 1.83
N LYS A 322 -22.66 22.58 2.04
CA LYS A 322 -23.60 23.72 2.10
C LYS A 322 -24.08 24.13 0.71
N PHE A 323 -23.24 24.04 -0.31
CA PHE A 323 -23.53 24.52 -1.67
C PHE A 323 -24.22 23.49 -2.57
N GLU A 324 -24.10 22.19 -2.29
CA GLU A 324 -24.80 21.17 -3.09
C GLU A 324 -26.34 21.24 -2.99
N LYS A 325 -27.04 20.88 -4.07
CA LYS A 325 -28.50 20.74 -4.08
C LYS A 325 -28.96 19.58 -3.17
N PRO A 326 -30.14 19.67 -2.51
CA PRO A 326 -30.52 18.73 -1.46
C PRO A 326 -31.06 17.39 -2.01
N ARG A 327 -30.26 16.32 -1.93
CA ARG A 327 -30.79 14.97 -1.67
C ARG A 327 -30.94 14.81 -0.14
N LYS A 328 -32.18 14.86 0.34
CA LYS A 328 -32.52 15.38 1.69
C LYS A 328 -32.08 14.53 2.91
N THR A 329 -31.94 13.21 2.79
CA THR A 329 -31.68 12.34 3.96
C THR A 329 -30.19 12.12 4.23
N ASN A 330 -29.45 11.54 3.28
CA ASN A 330 -28.02 11.21 3.46
C ASN A 330 -27.18 12.46 3.77
N LYS A 331 -27.49 13.59 3.13
CA LYS A 331 -26.79 14.85 3.33
C LYS A 331 -26.87 15.36 4.76
N THR A 332 -28.04 15.23 5.39
CA THR A 332 -28.27 15.66 6.77
C THR A 332 -27.49 14.79 7.74
N GLU A 333 -27.46 13.48 7.47
CA GLU A 333 -26.68 12.52 8.26
C GLU A 333 -25.17 12.79 8.16
N MET A 334 -24.65 12.98 6.94
CA MET A 334 -23.24 13.33 6.70
C MET A 334 -22.85 14.61 7.44
N LYS A 335 -23.66 15.67 7.33
CA LYS A 335 -23.43 16.92 8.07
C LYS A 335 -23.38 16.72 9.58
N ARG A 336 -24.26 15.88 10.13
CA ARG A 336 -24.28 15.58 11.57
C ARG A 336 -23.01 14.83 11.99
N LYS A 337 -22.60 13.81 11.23
CA LYS A 337 -21.37 13.03 11.49
C LYS A 337 -20.13 13.92 11.42
N LEU A 338 -20.00 14.71 10.35
CA LEU A 338 -18.88 15.64 10.18
C LEU A 338 -18.81 16.71 11.28
N LYS A 339 -19.95 17.27 11.70
CA LYS A 339 -19.98 18.24 12.80
C LYS A 339 -19.59 17.63 14.15
N SER A 340 -19.96 16.38 14.38
CA SER A 340 -19.52 15.64 15.56
C SER A 340 -18.01 15.36 15.51
N ALA A 341 -17.51 14.93 14.35
CA ALA A 341 -16.09 14.64 14.14
C ALA A 341 -15.22 15.90 14.30
N GLU A 342 -15.60 17.02 13.65
CA GLU A 342 -14.95 18.33 13.76
C GLU A 342 -14.71 18.72 15.22
N ARG A 343 -15.77 18.66 16.05
CA ARG A 343 -15.70 19.01 17.47
C ARG A 343 -14.75 18.11 18.25
N LYS A 344 -14.76 16.79 17.99
CA LYS A 344 -13.87 15.83 18.64
C LYS A 344 -12.41 16.04 18.24
N VAL A 345 -12.16 16.23 16.94
CA VAL A 345 -10.80 16.52 16.42
C VAL A 345 -10.28 17.82 17.01
N PHE A 346 -11.09 18.88 17.04
CA PHE A 346 -10.71 20.15 17.66
C PHE A 346 -10.40 20.01 19.15
N PHE A 347 -11.22 19.27 19.89
CA PHE A 347 -11.01 19.01 21.30
C PHE A 347 -9.70 18.24 21.55
N ILE A 348 -9.43 17.19 20.77
CA ILE A 348 -8.19 16.40 20.88
C ILE A 348 -6.97 17.23 20.48
N MET A 349 -7.08 18.09 19.47
CA MET A 349 -6.02 19.03 19.09
C MET A 349 -5.64 19.96 20.25
N CYS A 350 -6.62 20.53 20.95
CA CYS A 350 -6.37 21.34 22.15
C CYS A 350 -5.77 20.50 23.29
N TRP A 351 -6.21 19.24 23.43
CA TRP A 351 -5.68 18.34 24.46
C TRP A 351 -4.22 17.97 24.23
N VAL A 352 -3.85 17.65 22.99
CA VAL A 352 -2.46 17.35 22.60
C VAL A 352 -1.54 18.52 22.91
N HIS A 353 -1.96 19.75 22.62
CA HIS A 353 -1.17 20.95 22.90
C HIS A 353 -0.86 21.16 24.39
N GLU A 354 -1.73 20.67 25.28
CA GLU A 354 -1.53 20.76 26.73
C GLU A 354 -0.73 19.58 27.31
N GLN A 355 -0.40 18.54 26.52
CA GLN A 355 0.34 17.38 27.01
C GLN A 355 1.87 17.64 27.04
N PRO A 356 2.60 17.08 28.02
CA PRO A 356 4.05 17.14 28.03
C PRO A 356 4.66 16.19 26.99
N GLU A 357 5.81 16.56 26.44
CA GLU A 357 6.51 15.80 25.39
C GLU A 357 6.93 14.38 25.82
N ASP A 358 7.09 14.14 27.13
CA ASP A 358 7.50 12.83 27.68
C ASP A 358 6.45 11.71 27.50
N VAL A 359 5.20 12.07 27.16
CA VAL A 359 4.10 11.10 26.99
C VAL A 359 4.23 10.32 25.67
N TRP A 360 4.77 10.96 24.63
CA TRP A 360 4.78 10.41 23.27
C TRP A 360 5.62 9.15 23.09
N PRO A 361 6.84 9.04 23.64
CA PRO A 361 7.63 7.80 23.54
C PRO A 361 6.94 6.59 24.16
N SER A 362 6.25 6.78 25.30
CA SER A 362 5.49 5.71 25.97
C SER A 362 4.30 5.25 25.13
N LEU A 363 3.60 6.20 24.49
CA LEU A 363 2.48 5.88 23.60
C LEU A 363 2.96 5.14 22.33
N SER A 364 4.04 5.59 21.71
CA SER A 364 4.67 4.88 20.56
C SER A 364 5.09 3.46 20.93
N ALA A 365 5.65 3.25 22.14
CA ALA A 365 6.01 1.92 22.61
C ALA A 365 4.80 0.99 22.78
N LEU A 366 3.67 1.52 23.28
CA LEU A 366 2.42 0.76 23.41
C LEU A 366 1.86 0.33 22.05
N ILE A 367 1.84 1.23 21.06
CA ILE A 367 1.38 0.91 19.69
C ILE A 367 2.26 -0.17 19.06
N ASN A 368 3.58 -0.04 19.20
CA ASN A 368 4.53 -1.02 18.66
C ASN A 368 4.41 -2.40 19.34
N ALA A 369 4.20 -2.44 20.66
CA ALA A 369 3.97 -3.68 21.39
C ALA A 369 2.67 -4.36 20.94
N GLU A 370 1.60 -3.60 20.77
CA GLU A 370 0.31 -4.13 20.29
C GLU A 370 0.44 -4.65 18.86
N LYS A 371 1.07 -3.90 17.96
CA LYS A 371 1.37 -4.34 16.60
C LYS A 371 2.18 -5.65 16.58
N ALA A 372 3.21 -5.76 17.40
CA ALA A 372 4.03 -6.98 17.49
C ALA A 372 3.20 -8.18 17.96
N SER A 373 2.39 -8.01 19.00
CA SER A 373 1.46 -9.03 19.52
C SER A 373 0.52 -9.56 18.43
N GLN A 374 -0.09 -8.67 17.65
CA GLN A 374 -0.99 -9.03 16.54
C GLN A 374 -0.27 -9.79 15.41
N LEU A 375 0.99 -9.42 15.11
CA LEU A 375 1.83 -10.10 14.12
C LEU A 375 2.23 -11.51 14.58
N GLU A 376 2.57 -11.68 15.86
CA GLU A 376 2.92 -12.98 16.45
C GLU A 376 1.74 -13.94 16.50
N TYR A 377 0.57 -13.47 16.95
CA TYR A 377 -0.66 -14.26 16.95
C TYR A 377 -0.96 -14.82 15.55
N ARG A 378 -0.87 -13.97 14.53
CA ARG A 378 -1.05 -14.38 13.12
C ARG A 378 0.04 -15.35 12.63
N GLY A 379 1.29 -15.16 13.07
CA GLY A 379 2.38 -16.08 12.77
C GLY A 379 2.10 -17.49 13.30
N ASN A 380 1.53 -17.56 14.50
CA ASN A 380 1.12 -18.82 15.13
C ASN A 380 -0.11 -19.43 14.45
N ASP A 381 -1.11 -18.63 14.06
CA ASP A 381 -2.26 -19.12 13.28
C ASP A 381 -1.85 -19.71 11.94
N LYS A 382 -0.96 -19.04 11.19
CA LYS A 382 -0.44 -19.58 9.92
C LYS A 382 0.33 -20.88 10.13
N LYS A 383 1.11 -21.00 11.21
CA LYS A 383 1.81 -22.25 11.58
C LYS A 383 0.82 -23.34 11.97
N SER A 384 -0.22 -23.02 12.73
CA SER A 384 -1.29 -23.93 13.13
C SER A 384 -2.07 -24.45 11.92
N LEU A 385 -2.52 -23.56 11.02
CA LEU A 385 -3.15 -23.92 9.75
C LEU A 385 -2.25 -24.76 8.86
N ALA A 386 -0.96 -24.42 8.74
CA ALA A 386 0.01 -25.21 7.98
C ALA A 386 0.26 -26.60 8.58
N THR A 387 0.17 -26.72 9.92
CA THR A 387 0.30 -28.00 10.62
C THR A 387 -0.95 -28.86 10.44
N ASN A 388 -2.14 -28.24 10.50
CA ASN A 388 -3.43 -28.89 10.24
C ASN A 388 -3.60 -29.32 8.77
N LEU A 389 -3.09 -28.54 7.81
CA LEU A 389 -3.08 -28.93 6.39
C LEU A 389 -2.11 -30.10 6.10
N LYS A 390 -1.04 -30.24 6.90
CA LYS A 390 -0.09 -31.36 6.80
C LYS A 390 -0.67 -32.63 7.43
N THR A 391 -1.41 -32.53 8.53
CA THR A 391 -2.10 -33.68 9.14
C THR A 391 -3.29 -34.14 8.29
N ASN A 392 -4.03 -33.22 7.65
CA ASN A 392 -5.14 -33.58 6.75
C ASN A 392 -4.72 -34.10 5.36
N LYS A 393 -3.45 -33.97 4.96
CA LYS A 393 -2.93 -34.65 3.76
C LYS A 393 -2.71 -36.16 3.97
N GLY A 394 -2.86 -36.66 5.20
CA GLY A 394 -2.81 -38.09 5.54
C GLY A 394 -4.15 -38.82 5.50
N ASN A 395 -5.29 -38.11 5.49
CA ASN A 395 -6.62 -38.71 5.49
C ASN A 395 -7.47 -38.14 4.35
N LYS A 396 -7.28 -38.68 3.14
CA LYS A 396 -8.33 -38.68 2.11
C LYS A 396 -8.96 -40.07 2.06
N SER A 397 -10.03 -40.27 2.82
CA SER A 397 -11.02 -41.32 2.53
C SER A 397 -12.22 -40.68 1.82
N LEU A 398 -12.72 -41.42 0.85
CA LEU A 398 -13.72 -41.06 -0.16
C LEU A 398 -15.04 -40.58 0.43
N ILE A 399 -15.67 -39.60 -0.22
CA ILE A 399 -17.08 -39.30 -0.07
C ILE A 399 -17.82 -40.31 -0.97
N GLU A 400 -18.61 -41.20 -0.36
CA GLU A 400 -19.67 -41.94 -1.05
C GLU A 400 -20.93 -41.06 -1.09
N GLU A 401 -21.48 -40.90 -2.29
CA GLU A 401 -22.79 -40.30 -2.52
C GLU A 401 -23.89 -41.20 -1.96
N ALA A 402 -24.87 -40.58 -1.28
CA ALA A 402 -26.18 -41.16 -1.00
C ALA A 402 -27.26 -40.14 -1.36
#